data_AF-A0A437JRS9-F1
#
_entry.id   AF-A0A437JRS9-F1
#
_cell.length_a   1.000
_cell.length_b   1.000
_cell.length_c   1.000
_cell.angle_alpha   90.00
_cell.angle_beta   90.00
_cell.angle_gamma   90.00
#
_symmetry.space_group_name_H-M   'P 1'
#
loop_
_entity.id
_entity.type
_entity.pdbx_description
1 polymer ?
#
loop_
_entity_poly.entity_id
_entity_poly.type
_entity_poly.pdbx_seq_one_letter_code
_entity_poly.pdbx_strand_id
1 'polypeptide(L)'
;MSNPYAQAKDRQFWSRAMSWPAAGQVDPVSHAMRIGLDEPVATLGSCFAQHIARHLANSGGHYLVTEAAPPSMPEAQARARQYGVFSARFGNVYTVR
;
A
#
# COMPACT_ATOMS: atom_id res chain seq x y z
N MET A 1 13.18 3.61 25.34
CA MET A 1 13.73 3.08 24.08
C MET A 1 13.82 4.20 23.07
N SER A 2 15.01 4.51 22.58
CA SER A 2 15.16 5.43 21.45
C SER A 2 14.79 4.69 20.17
N ASN A 3 13.89 5.26 19.36
CA ASN A 3 13.54 4.75 18.05
C ASN A 3 13.49 5.93 17.06
N PRO A 4 13.71 5.72 15.75
CA PRO A 4 13.78 6.80 14.77
C PRO A 4 12.47 7.59 14.63
N TYR A 5 11.36 7.09 15.16
CA TYR A 5 10.05 7.73 15.13
C TYR A 5 9.76 8.55 16.39
N ALA A 6 10.62 8.54 17.42
CA ALA A 6 10.35 9.21 18.70
C ALA A 6 10.11 10.72 18.57
N GLN A 7 10.70 11.35 17.55
CA GLN A 7 10.55 12.78 17.24
C GLN A 7 9.67 13.04 16.00
N ALA A 8 9.02 12.01 15.45
CA ALA A 8 8.14 12.19 14.30
C ALA A 8 6.89 13.00 14.68
N LYS A 9 6.43 13.84 13.75
CA LYS A 9 5.23 14.66 13.91
C LYS A 9 3.98 13.80 13.84
N ASP A 10 2.89 14.25 14.48
CA ASP A 10 1.63 13.50 14.53
C ASP A 10 1.07 13.12 13.16
N ARG A 11 1.21 14.00 12.15
CA ARG A 11 0.84 13.73 10.75
C ARG A 11 1.56 12.52 10.12
N GLN A 12 2.63 12.02 10.73
CA GLN A 12 3.40 10.87 10.25
C GLN A 12 2.92 9.54 10.88
N PHE A 13 1.94 9.59 11.78
CA PHE A 13 1.33 8.43 12.42
C PHE A 13 -0.15 8.32 12.05
N TRP A 14 -0.55 7.18 11.48
CA TRP A 14 -1.94 6.95 11.05
C TRP A 14 -2.97 7.22 12.15
N SER A 15 -2.73 6.70 13.37
CA SER A 15 -3.67 6.90 14.47
C SER A 15 -3.89 8.37 14.79
N ARG A 16 -2.81 9.17 14.82
CA ARG A 16 -2.87 10.59 15.18
C ARG A 16 -3.35 11.49 14.04
N ALA A 17 -3.13 11.08 12.79
CA ALA A 17 -3.50 11.86 11.61
C ALA A 17 -4.90 11.53 11.06
N MET A 18 -5.34 10.28 11.18
CA MET A 18 -6.57 9.78 10.55
C MET A 18 -7.60 9.26 11.54
N SER A 19 -7.19 8.57 12.61
CA SER A 19 -8.13 7.88 13.51
C SER A 19 -8.57 8.70 14.72
N TRP A 20 -7.68 9.51 15.29
CA TRP A 20 -7.95 10.35 16.47
C TRP A 20 -8.67 11.67 16.14
N PRO A 21 -8.34 12.37 15.04
CA PRO A 21 -9.05 13.58 14.67
C PRO A 21 -10.53 13.29 14.38
N ALA A 22 -11.41 14.25 14.69
CA ALA A 22 -12.81 14.16 14.29
C ALA A 22 -12.93 14.12 12.74
N ALA A 23 -14.00 13.52 12.21
CA ALA A 23 -14.14 13.25 10.77
C ALA A 23 -14.05 14.49 9.84
N GLY A 24 -14.25 15.71 10.36
CA GLY A 24 -14.07 16.98 9.63
C GLY A 24 -12.78 17.74 9.96
N GLN A 25 -11.91 17.16 10.79
CA GLN A 25 -10.63 17.72 11.24
C GLN A 25 -9.44 16.90 10.73
N VAL A 26 -9.69 15.92 9.86
CA VAL A 26 -8.64 15.22 9.13
C VAL A 26 -8.04 16.19 8.12
N ASP A 27 -6.79 16.59 8.34
CA ASP A 27 -5.98 17.32 7.36
C ASP A 27 -5.08 16.31 6.62
N PRO A 28 -5.38 15.97 5.36
CA PRO A 28 -4.71 14.87 4.69
C PRO A 28 -3.23 15.15 4.43
N VAL A 29 -2.81 16.37 4.07
CA VAL A 29 -1.39 16.66 3.72
C VAL A 29 -1.10 18.17 3.62
N SER A 30 -0.02 18.66 4.27
CA SER A 30 0.49 20.03 4.14
C SER A 30 1.55 20.25 3.03
N HIS A 31 2.12 19.16 2.48
CA HIS A 31 2.95 19.16 1.27
C HIS A 31 2.93 17.77 0.62
N ALA A 32 2.42 17.66 -0.60
CA ALA A 32 2.29 16.39 -1.32
C ALA A 32 3.29 16.33 -2.49
N MET A 33 4.04 15.23 -2.58
CA MET A 33 4.65 14.83 -3.85
C MET A 33 3.54 14.42 -4.81
N ARG A 34 3.61 14.87 -6.06
CA ARG A 34 2.69 14.42 -7.11
C ARG A 34 3.19 13.08 -7.63
N ILE A 35 2.31 12.09 -7.69
CA ILE A 35 2.58 10.79 -8.31
C ILE A 35 1.90 10.80 -9.68
N GLY A 36 2.69 10.59 -10.74
CA GLY A 36 2.20 10.50 -12.12
C GLY A 36 1.43 9.20 -12.36
N LEU A 37 0.57 9.16 -13.38
CA LEU A 37 -0.13 7.92 -13.75
C LEU A 37 0.82 6.87 -14.35
N ASP A 38 1.92 7.32 -14.94
CA ASP A 38 2.99 6.52 -15.54
C ASP A 38 4.06 6.08 -14.54
N GLU A 39 4.10 6.68 -13.34
CA GLU A 39 5.05 6.31 -12.31
C GLU A 39 4.70 4.94 -11.70
N PRO A 40 5.63 3.98 -11.69
CA PRO A 40 5.37 2.65 -11.18
C PRO A 40 5.19 2.69 -9.65
N VAL A 41 4.04 2.22 -9.17
CA VAL A 41 3.77 2.09 -7.74
C VAL A 41 3.82 0.62 -7.35
N ALA A 42 4.65 0.32 -6.36
CA ALA A 42 4.70 -0.98 -5.74
C ALA A 42 3.94 -1.00 -4.40
N THR A 43 3.31 -2.13 -4.06
CA THR A 43 2.69 -2.32 -2.76
C THR A 43 3.30 -3.51 -2.02
N LEU A 44 3.42 -3.36 -0.71
CA LEU A 44 3.80 -4.41 0.22
C LEU A 44 3.09 -4.19 1.56
N GLY A 45 2.95 -5.24 2.37
CA GLY A 45 2.44 -5.10 3.73
C GLY A 45 1.08 -5.72 3.94
N SER A 46 0.11 -4.96 4.44
CA SER A 46 -1.14 -5.49 5.01
C SER A 46 -2.34 -5.48 4.05
N CYS A 47 -3.52 -5.88 4.53
CA CYS A 47 -4.80 -5.78 3.80
C CYS A 47 -5.08 -4.35 3.29
N PHE A 48 -4.56 -3.32 3.98
CA PHE A 48 -4.67 -1.94 3.52
C PHE A 48 -3.92 -1.71 2.20
N ALA A 49 -2.70 -2.25 2.09
CA ALA A 49 -1.91 -2.18 0.86
C ALA A 49 -2.59 -2.96 -0.29
N GLN A 50 -3.24 -4.09 0.00
CA GLN A 50 -4.02 -4.84 -0.99
C GLN A 50 -5.22 -4.02 -1.52
N HIS A 51 -5.89 -3.27 -0.64
CA HIS A 51 -6.97 -2.38 -1.05
C HIS A 51 -6.45 -1.25 -1.94
N ILE A 52 -5.35 -0.59 -1.57
CA ILE A 52 -4.74 0.45 -2.40
C ILE A 52 -4.33 -0.10 -3.76
N ALA A 53 -3.66 -1.25 -3.81
CA ALA A 53 -3.23 -1.89 -5.06
C ALA A 53 -4.40 -2.09 -6.04
N ARG A 54 -5.52 -2.63 -5.54
CA ARG A 54 -6.73 -2.86 -6.35
C ARG A 54 -7.31 -1.56 -6.89
N HIS A 55 -7.42 -0.53 -6.06
CA HIS A 55 -7.95 0.77 -6.50
C HIS A 55 -7.02 1.46 -7.49
N LEU A 56 -5.71 1.41 -7.27
CA LEU A 56 -4.74 2.01 -8.16
C LEU A 56 -4.80 1.37 -9.55
N ALA A 57 -4.78 0.03 -9.62
CA ALA A 57 -4.88 -0.71 -10.88
C ALA A 57 -6.19 -0.38 -11.62
N ASN A 58 -7.30 -0.25 -10.91
CA ASN A 58 -8.59 0.12 -11.49
C ASN A 58 -8.70 1.60 -11.92
N SER A 59 -7.85 2.48 -11.39
CA SER A 59 -7.89 3.92 -11.65
C SER A 59 -6.97 4.36 -12.81
N GLY A 60 -6.37 3.40 -13.53
CA GLY A 60 -5.45 3.68 -14.64
C GLY A 60 -4.04 4.08 -14.21
N GLY A 61 -3.68 3.89 -12.93
CA GLY A 61 -2.31 4.08 -12.45
C GLY A 61 -1.41 2.90 -12.80
N HIS A 62 -0.11 3.15 -12.91
CA HIS A 62 0.89 2.13 -13.22
C HIS A 62 1.20 1.28 -11.97
N TYR A 63 0.38 0.26 -11.74
CA TYR A 63 0.65 -0.71 -10.67
C TYR A 63 1.72 -1.73 -11.10
N LEU A 64 2.86 -1.71 -10.42
CA LEU A 64 4.01 -2.56 -10.72
C LEU A 64 3.84 -3.96 -10.10
N VAL A 65 3.89 -5.00 -10.94
CA VAL A 65 3.96 -6.41 -10.55
C VAL A 65 5.19 -7.05 -11.17
N THR A 66 6.20 -7.37 -10.36
CA THR A 66 7.47 -7.95 -10.79
C THR A 66 7.44 -9.49 -10.83
N GLU A 67 6.54 -10.11 -10.06
CA GLU A 67 6.32 -11.57 -10.08
C GLU A 67 4.90 -11.89 -10.52
N ALA A 68 4.65 -11.75 -11.82
CA ALA A 68 3.37 -12.09 -12.43
C ALA A 68 3.15 -13.61 -12.51
N ALA A 69 1.88 -14.01 -12.62
CA ALA A 69 1.56 -15.41 -12.91
C ALA A 69 2.09 -15.80 -14.30
N PRO A 70 2.53 -17.06 -14.50
CA PRO A 70 2.85 -17.54 -15.83
C PRO A 70 1.68 -17.31 -16.80
N PRO A 71 1.92 -16.88 -18.05
CA PRO A 71 0.83 -16.56 -19.00
C PRO A 71 -0.12 -17.73 -19.28
N SER A 72 0.36 -18.97 -19.13
CA SER A 72 -0.44 -20.19 -19.31
C SER A 72 -1.24 -20.61 -18.07
N MET A 73 -1.07 -19.92 -16.93
CA MET A 73 -1.75 -20.26 -15.69
C MET A 73 -3.17 -19.68 -15.66
N PRO A 74 -4.21 -20.50 -15.42
CA PRO A 74 -5.57 -20.00 -15.25
C PRO A 74 -5.67 -19.01 -14.10
N GLU A 75 -6.48 -17.96 -14.25
CA GLU A 75 -6.62 -16.88 -13.27
C GLU A 75 -7.02 -17.40 -11.88
N ALA A 76 -7.91 -18.39 -11.82
CA ALA A 76 -8.31 -19.02 -10.55
C ALA A 76 -7.11 -19.66 -9.82
N GLN A 77 -6.20 -20.32 -10.56
CA GLN A 77 -4.98 -20.88 -9.99
C GLN A 77 -3.98 -19.78 -9.61
N ALA A 78 -3.88 -18.73 -10.41
CA ALA A 78 -3.05 -17.58 -10.11
C ALA A 78 -3.46 -16.93 -8.78
N ARG A 79 -4.77 -16.68 -8.61
CA ARG A 79 -5.36 -16.16 -7.36
C ARG A 79 -5.14 -17.12 -6.18
N ALA A 80 -5.39 -18.41 -6.36
CA ALA A 80 -5.17 -19.41 -5.31
C ALA A 80 -3.70 -19.46 -4.85
N ARG A 81 -2.76 -19.19 -5.77
CA ARG A 81 -1.31 -19.12 -5.51
C ARG A 81 -0.82 -17.72 -5.17
N GLN A 82 -1.72 -16.77 -4.91
CA GLN A 82 -1.44 -15.40 -4.46
C GLN A 82 -0.64 -14.54 -5.46
N TYR A 83 -0.74 -14.81 -6.77
CA TYR A 83 -0.19 -13.92 -7.78
C TYR A 83 -0.99 -12.61 -7.87
N GLY A 84 -0.29 -11.49 -8.03
CA GLY A 84 -0.89 -10.17 -8.19
C GLY A 84 -1.53 -9.57 -6.93
N VAL A 85 -1.41 -10.22 -5.76
CA VAL A 85 -1.88 -9.66 -4.47
C VAL A 85 -1.05 -8.44 -4.08
N PHE A 86 0.26 -8.52 -4.30
CA PHE A 86 1.23 -7.44 -4.11
C PHE A 86 2.17 -7.37 -5.31
N SER A 87 3.15 -6.46 -5.26
CA SER A 87 4.11 -6.28 -6.37
C SER A 87 5.03 -7.47 -6.60
N ALA A 88 5.30 -8.28 -5.59
CA ALA A 88 5.92 -9.59 -5.74
C ALA A 88 5.23 -10.60 -4.82
N ARG A 89 5.58 -11.88 -4.91
CA ARG A 89 4.96 -12.93 -4.08
C ARG A 89 5.58 -12.95 -2.69
N PHE A 90 5.15 -12.02 -1.87
CA PHE A 90 5.36 -12.04 -0.43
C PHE A 90 4.02 -12.05 0.30
N GLY A 91 4.05 -12.48 1.55
CA GLY A 91 2.89 -12.42 2.44
C GLY A 91 2.73 -11.06 3.10
N ASN A 92 1.82 -11.00 4.07
CA ASN A 92 1.65 -9.78 4.85
C ASN A 92 2.91 -9.50 5.68
N VAL A 93 3.42 -8.27 5.57
CA VAL A 93 4.57 -7.82 6.38
C VAL A 93 4.06 -7.18 7.66
N TYR A 94 4.48 -7.75 8.80
CA TYR A 94 4.17 -7.25 10.13
C TYR A 94 5.45 -6.92 10.88
N THR A 95 5.39 -5.93 11.76
CA THR A 95 6.48 -5.67 12.70
C THR A 95 6.39 -6.68 13.85
N VAL A 96 7.55 -7.13 14.34
CA VAL A 96 7.62 -7.82 15.65
C VAL A 96 7.12 -6.86 16.74
N ARG A 97 6.33 -7.36 17.68
CA ARG A 97 5.90 -6.61 18.87
C ARG A 97 6.91 -6.75 19.99
#